data_AF-A0A9P6AAZ9-F1
#
_entry.id   AF-A0A9P6AAZ9-F1
#
_cell.length_a   1.000
_cell.length_b   1.000
_cell.length_c   1.000
_cell.angle_alpha   90.00
_cell.angle_beta   90.00
_cell.angle_gamma   90.00
#
_symmetry.space_group_name_H-M   'P 1'
#
loop_
_entity.id
_entity.type
_entity.pdbx_description
1 polymer ?
#
loop_
_entity_poly.entity_id
_entity_poly.type
_entity_poly.pdbx_seq_one_letter_code
_entity_poly.pdbx_strand_id
1 'polypeptide(L)' 'LEMLQLSICKCRPAPVQLLSRGLFGCSPYRPGVAIDIKQLDFLSILHSNTAPNLSAWCTSLQEHLGSLGHLFDTEVSL' A
#
# COMPACT_ATOMS: atom_id res chain seq x y z
N LEU A 1 -10.63 27.57 3.64
CA LEU A 1 -10.17 26.41 4.42
C LEU A 1 -11.40 25.70 4.96
N GLU A 2 -11.67 24.49 4.48
CA GLU A 2 -12.76 23.66 5.03
C GLU A 2 -12.24 22.89 6.24
N MET A 3 -13.03 22.81 7.31
CA MET A 3 -12.71 21.98 8.48
C MET A 3 -13.27 20.57 8.29
N LEU A 4 -12.38 19.57 8.33
CA LEU A 4 -12.76 18.17 8.29
C LEU A 4 -12.67 17.55 9.68
N GLN A 5 -13.76 16.93 10.15
CA GLN A 5 -13.77 16.18 11.39
C GLN A 5 -13.57 14.68 11.14
N LEU A 6 -12.64 14.08 11.87
CA LEU A 6 -12.31 12.64 11.81
C LEU A 6 -12.66 11.99 13.16
N SER A 7 -13.26 10.80 13.12
CA SER A 7 -13.57 10.01 14.31
C SER A 7 -12.52 8.91 14.48
N ILE A 8 -11.40 9.24 15.11
CA ILE A 8 -10.22 8.36 15.16
C ILE A 8 -10.42 7.25 16.19
N CYS A 9 -10.30 5.99 15.74
CA CYS A 9 -10.23 4.82 16.60
C CYS A 9 -9.22 3.81 16.03
N LYS A 10 -8.81 2.81 16.81
CA LYS A 10 -7.99 1.70 16.29
C LYS A 10 -8.66 0.98 15.11
N CYS A 11 -10.00 0.97 15.08
CA CYS A 11 -10.83 0.44 14.00
C CYS A 11 -10.87 1.30 12.73
N ARG A 12 -10.63 2.61 12.84
CA ARG A 12 -10.67 3.60 11.75
C ARG A 12 -9.54 4.59 11.95
N PRO A 13 -8.32 4.23 11.54
CA PRO A 13 -7.18 5.13 11.57
C PRO A 13 -7.45 6.39 10.73
N ALA A 14 -6.88 7.53 11.14
CA ALA A 14 -7.02 8.80 10.42
C ALA A 14 -6.64 8.70 8.93
N PRO A 15 -5.56 8.00 8.52
CA PRO A 15 -5.22 7.84 7.11
C PRO A 15 -6.34 7.20 6.29
N VAL A 16 -6.98 6.16 6.81
CA VAL A 16 -8.08 5.46 6.12
C VAL A 16 -9.27 6.40 5.89
N GLN A 17 -9.61 7.22 6.89
CA GLN A 17 -10.73 8.16 6.80
C GLN A 17 -10.48 9.36 5.91
N LEU A 18 -9.22 9.76 5.74
CA LEU A 18 -8.79 10.81 4.82
C LEU A 18 -8.83 10.28 3.38
N LEU A 19 -8.30 9.07 3.17
CA LEU A 19 -8.28 8.40 1.87
C LEU A 19 -9.69 8.10 1.36
N SER A 20 -10.60 7.65 2.22
CA SER A 20 -12.01 7.45 1.84
C SER A 20 -12.71 8.74 1.39
N ARG A 21 -12.14 9.91 1.73
CA ARG A 21 -12.61 11.24 1.32
C ARG A 21 -11.78 11.82 0.16
N GLY A 22 -10.90 11.04 -0.46
CA GLY A 22 -10.05 11.48 -1.56
C GLY A 22 -8.89 12.39 -1.14
N LEU A 23 -8.60 12.48 0.17
CA LEU A 23 -7.51 13.31 0.70
C LEU A 23 -6.27 12.45 0.92
N PHE A 24 -5.23 12.73 0.13
CA PHE A 24 -3.95 12.03 0.19
C PHE A 24 -2.87 13.02 0.62
N GLY A 25 -2.12 12.71 1.69
CA GLY A 25 -1.14 13.64 2.28
C GLY A 25 0.00 14.09 1.36
N CYS A 26 0.17 13.41 0.21
CA CYS A 26 1.24 13.64 -0.75
C CYS A 26 0.72 13.92 -2.18
N SER A 27 -0.59 14.08 -2.41
CA SER A 27 -1.08 14.21 -3.79
C SER A 27 -0.99 15.66 -4.27
N PRO A 28 -0.24 15.95 -5.36
CA PRO A 28 -0.20 17.28 -5.95
C PRO A 28 -1.55 17.59 -6.61
N TYR A 29 -2.46 18.27 -5.90
CA TYR A 29 -3.78 18.81 -6.32
C TYR A 29 -4.75 17.88 -7.12
N ARG A 30 -4.31 16.72 -7.60
CA ARG A 30 -4.99 15.78 -8.49
C ARG A 30 -4.06 14.58 -8.72
N PRO A 31 -4.27 13.44 -8.03
CA PRO A 31 -3.51 12.24 -8.33
C PRO A 31 -3.97 11.73 -9.70
N GLY A 32 -3.06 11.64 -10.67
CA GLY A 32 -3.33 11.03 -11.98
C GLY A 32 -3.49 9.50 -11.92
N VAL A 33 -3.11 8.89 -10.80
CA VAL A 33 -3.17 7.44 -10.56
C VAL A 33 -3.67 7.22 -9.14
N ALA A 34 -4.78 6.49 -9.00
CA ALA A 34 -5.27 6.02 -7.72
C ALA A 34 -4.66 4.63 -7.45
N ILE A 35 -3.90 4.53 -6.36
CA ILE A 35 -3.29 3.27 -5.90
C ILE A 35 -4.07 2.84 -4.65
N ASP A 36 -4.50 1.58 -4.60
CA ASP A 36 -5.21 1.03 -3.45
C ASP A 36 -4.31 1.06 -2.19
N ILE A 37 -4.91 1.21 -1.00
CA ILE A 37 -4.16 1.27 0.27
C ILE A 37 -3.31 0.01 0.48
N LYS A 38 -3.81 -1.16 0.06
CA LYS A 38 -3.03 -2.39 0.12
C LYS A 38 -1.81 -2.33 -0.80
N GLN A 39 -1.95 -1.71 -1.96
CA GLN A 39 -0.81 -1.52 -2.86
C GLN A 39 0.23 -0.52 -2.33
N LEU A 40 -0.14 0.44 -1.48
CA LEU A 40 0.84 1.30 -0.80
C LEU A 40 1.70 0.53 0.21
N ASP A 41 1.12 -0.48 0.86
CA ASP A 41 1.85 -1.38 1.75
C ASP A 41 2.87 -2.22 0.97
N PHE A 42 2.43 -2.79 -0.16
CA PHE A 42 3.32 -3.45 -1.12
C PHE A 42 4.46 -2.54 -1.61
N LEU A 43 4.16 -1.30 -1.97
CA LEU A 43 5.17 -0.34 -2.42
C LEU A 43 6.17 0.01 -1.31
N SER A 44 5.75 -0.01 -0.05
CA SER A 44 6.64 0.22 1.10
C SER A 44 7.61 -0.96 1.31
N ILE A 45 7.11 -2.19 1.14
CA ILE A 45 7.94 -3.41 1.15
C ILE A 45 8.92 -3.37 -0.03
N LEU A 46 8.42 -3.07 -1.24
CA LEU A 46 9.22 -3.00 -2.46
C LEU A 46 10.30 -1.92 -2.39
N HIS A 47 10.00 -0.75 -1.82
CA HIS A 47 10.97 0.33 -1.67
C HIS A 47 12.10 -0.02 -0.69
N SER A 48 11.83 -0.90 0.28
CA SER A 48 12.84 -1.40 1.22
C SER A 48 13.84 -2.36 0.54
N ASN A 49 13.44 -2.96 -0.58
CA ASN A 49 14.29 -3.79 -1.44
C ASN A 49 14.90 -2.91 -2.55
N THR A 50 16.10 -2.36 -2.30
CA THR A 50 16.80 -1.22 -2.96
C THR A 50 17.04 -1.24 -4.49
N ALA A 51 16.35 -2.06 -5.28
CA ALA A 51 16.20 -1.87 -6.73
C ALA A 51 14.99 -2.69 -7.22
N PRO A 52 14.18 -2.21 -8.18
CA PRO A 52 13.06 -2.96 -8.75
C PRO A 52 13.59 -3.99 -9.75
N ASN A 53 14.49 -4.87 -9.31
CA ASN A 53 14.87 -6.05 -10.06
C ASN A 53 13.77 -7.11 -9.92
N LEU A 54 13.68 -8.02 -10.90
CA LEU A 54 12.59 -9.00 -10.97
C LEU A 54 12.48 -9.83 -9.68
N SER A 55 13.62 -10.18 -9.07
CA SER A 55 13.66 -10.96 -7.83
C SER A 55 13.11 -10.18 -6.64
N ALA A 56 13.54 -8.93 -6.43
CA ALA A 56 13.04 -8.06 -5.36
C ALA A 56 11.53 -7.80 -5.49
N TRP A 57 11.06 -7.66 -6.72
CA TRP A 57 9.63 -7.51 -7.00
C TRP A 57 8.84 -8.76 -6.64
N CYS A 58 9.29 -9.94 -7.07
CA CYS A 58 8.66 -11.22 -6.72
C CYS A 58 8.65 -11.46 -5.21
N THR A 59 9.78 -11.22 -4.51
CA THR A 59 9.87 -11.40 -3.06
C THR A 59 8.93 -10.46 -2.31
N SER A 60 8.93 -9.17 -2.65
CA SER A 60 8.03 -8.18 -2.03
C SER A 60 6.56 -8.53 -2.26
N LEU A 61 6.24 -9.11 -3.42
CA LEU A 61 4.88 -9.49 -3.81
C LEU A 61 4.43 -10.73 -3.04
N GLN A 62 5.33 -11.69 -2.87
CA GLN A 62 5.07 -12.90 -2.08
C GLN A 62 4.87 -12.56 -0.60
N GLU A 63 5.68 -11.67 -0.04
CA GLU A 63 5.52 -11.17 1.33
C GLU A 63 4.19 -10.43 1.53
N HIS A 64 3.84 -9.53 0.61
CA HIS A 64 2.60 -8.77 0.68
C HIS A 64 1.35 -9.66 0.53
N LEU A 65 1.37 -10.62 -0.39
CA LEU A 65 0.23 -11.51 -0.57
C LEU A 65 0.13 -12.55 0.55
N GLY A 66 1.27 -12.98 1.11
CA GLY A 66 1.33 -13.79 2.32
C GLY A 66 0.71 -13.08 3.53
N SER A 67 0.95 -11.78 3.70
CA SER A 67 0.31 -10.98 4.76
C SER A 67 -1.21 -10.85 4.59
N LEU A 68 -1.70 -10.97 3.35
CA LEU A 68 -3.14 -11.04 3.01
C LEU A 68 -3.74 -12.45 3.15
N GLY A 69 -2.94 -13.46 3.51
CA GLY A 69 -3.37 -14.85 3.67
C GLY A 69 -3.38 -15.68 2.39
N HIS A 70 -2.78 -15.19 1.31
CA HIS A 70 -2.60 -15.94 0.07
C HIS A 70 -1.29 -16.71 0.10
N LEU A 71 -1.37 -18.04 0.05
CA LEU A 71 -0.20 -18.91 -0.04
C LEU A 71 0.31 -18.95 -1.47
N PHE A 72 1.59 -18.63 -1.65
CA PHE A 72 2.31 -18.80 -2.90
C PHE A 72 3.25 -19.99 -2.74
N ASP A 73 2.81 -21.16 -3.21
CA ASP A 73 3.66 -22.32 -3.42
C ASP A 73 4.38 -22.10 -4.74
N THR A 74 5.54 -21.44 -4.70
CA THR A 74 6.38 -21.31 -5.90
C THR A 74 7.70 -21.98 -5.57
N GLU A 75 7.76 -23.29 -5.80
CA GLU A 75 9.03 -23.91 -6.14
C GLU A 75 9.51 -23.27 -7.44
N VAL A 76 10.44 -22.33 -7.33
CA VAL A 76 11.24 -21.93 -8.49
C VAL A 76 12.19 -23.10 -8.75
N SER A 77 11.71 -24.12 -9.45
CA SER A 77 12.59 -25.12 -10.06
C SER A 77 13.46 -24.39 -11.09
N LEU A 78 14.72 -24.17 -10.72
CA LEU A 78 15.80 -23.75 -11.62
C LEU A 78 16.10 -24.85 -12.65
#